data_AF-A0A1J3IDB0-F1
#
_entry.id   AF-A0A1J3IDB0-F1
#
_cell.length_a   1.000
_cell.length_b   1.000
_cell.length_c   1.000
_cell.angle_alpha   90.00
_cell.angle_beta   90.00
_cell.angle_gamma   90.00
#
_symmetry.space_group_name_H-M   'P 1'
#
loop_
_entity.id
_entity.type
_entity.pdbx_description
1 polymer ?
#
loop_
_entity_poly.entity_id
_entity_poly.type
_entity_poly.pdbx_seq_one_letter_code
_entity_poly.pdbx_strand_id
1 'polypeptide(L)'
;MPALALVDTPVDAFPGTFIPASPISATPVVGSCHWSTSLSAKLYRIDGWGAPYFTANSSGNISVRPHGSNTLPHQDIDLMQVVKEVTDPKSSGGLGLQLPLIVRFPDVLKNRLACLQSAFNFAIKAQRYESHYQGVYPVKCNQDRFIVEDIVEFGLKSRFGLEAGSKPEILLAMSCLCKGNRDAFLVCNGFKDAEYISLALLGKKLELNTVIVLEQEEELDLVINLSKKMNVRPVIGLRAKL
;
A
#
# COMPACT_ATOMS: atom_id res chain seq x y z
N MET A 1 -1.19 35.09 8.83
CA MET A 1 0.23 35.47 8.87
C MET A 1 1.06 34.25 9.21
N PRO A 2 1.79 33.66 8.25
CA PRO A 2 2.85 32.71 8.54
C PRO A 2 4.22 33.39 8.37
N ALA A 3 5.06 33.29 9.40
CA ALA A 3 6.42 33.77 9.38
C ALA A 3 7.30 32.88 8.49
N LEU A 4 7.90 33.50 7.48
CA LEU A 4 9.01 32.99 6.68
C LEU A 4 10.27 32.97 7.55
N ALA A 5 10.95 31.83 7.61
CA ALA A 5 12.35 31.76 8.04
C ALA A 5 13.22 31.52 6.80
N LEU A 6 13.80 32.60 6.28
CA LEU A 6 14.97 32.58 5.40
C LEU A 6 16.16 32.05 6.20
N VAL A 7 16.98 31.19 5.58
CA VAL A 7 18.36 30.95 6.00
C VAL A 7 19.24 31.32 4.81
N ASP A 8 19.93 32.44 4.95
CA ASP A 8 20.88 33.00 4.01
C ASP A 8 22.14 32.14 3.90
N THR A 9 22.49 31.75 2.67
CA THR A 9 23.83 31.27 2.30
C THR A 9 24.70 32.46 1.91
N PRO A 10 25.92 32.61 2.44
CA PRO A 10 26.81 33.67 1.97
C PRO A 10 27.35 33.34 0.58
N VAL A 11 27.27 34.34 -0.30
CA VAL A 11 27.85 34.40 -1.63
C VAL A 11 29.31 34.80 -1.48
N ASP A 12 30.25 33.88 -1.68
CA ASP A 12 31.66 34.23 -1.77
C ASP A 12 32.00 34.74 -3.17
N ALA A 13 32.57 35.95 -3.18
CA ALA A 13 32.93 36.74 -4.33
C ALA A 13 34.16 36.16 -5.08
N PHE A 14 34.11 36.21 -6.41
CA PHE A 14 35.24 35.99 -7.30
C PHE A 14 36.28 37.12 -7.17
N PRO A 15 37.59 36.79 -7.10
CA PRO A 15 38.64 37.63 -7.65
C PRO A 15 39.23 36.96 -8.89
N GLY A 16 39.13 37.66 -10.02
CA GLY A 16 39.73 37.24 -11.27
C GLY A 16 41.26 37.35 -11.25
N THR A 17 41.92 36.34 -11.80
CA THR A 17 43.19 36.50 -12.52
C THR A 17 43.30 35.34 -13.51
N PHE A 18 43.21 35.63 -14.81
CA PHE A 18 43.42 34.66 -15.88
C PHE A 18 44.92 34.36 -16.01
N ILE A 19 45.30 33.10 -15.77
CA ILE A 19 46.64 32.58 -16.07
C ILE A 19 46.48 31.60 -17.26
N PRO A 20 47.27 31.73 -18.34
CA PRO A 20 47.13 30.86 -19.50
C PRO A 20 47.59 29.44 -19.15
N ALA A 21 46.74 28.46 -19.45
CA ALA A 21 46.97 27.05 -19.16
C ALA A 21 48.19 26.50 -19.92
N SER A 22 49.11 25.86 -19.21
CA SER A 22 50.08 24.94 -19.81
C SER A 22 49.35 23.66 -20.24
N PRO A 23 49.75 23.00 -21.36
CA PRO A 23 49.08 21.80 -21.82
C PRO A 23 49.37 20.66 -20.85
N ILE A 24 48.38 20.33 -20.03
CA ILE A 24 48.39 19.09 -19.25
C ILE A 24 48.25 17.96 -20.26
N SER A 25 49.32 17.20 -20.46
CA SER A 25 49.30 15.93 -21.16
C SER A 25 48.24 15.04 -20.51
N ALA A 26 47.09 14.90 -21.16
CA ALA A 26 46.06 13.97 -20.77
C ALA A 26 46.59 12.56 -21.02
N THR A 27 47.24 11.97 -20.02
CA THR A 27 47.32 10.52 -19.91
C THR A 27 45.88 10.00 -19.90
N PRO A 28 45.47 9.11 -20.81
CA PRO A 28 44.17 8.51 -20.73
C PRO A 28 44.19 7.65 -19.47
N VAL A 29 43.52 8.11 -18.41
CA VAL A 29 43.12 7.22 -17.33
C VAL A 29 42.06 6.33 -17.97
N VAL A 30 42.51 5.24 -18.58
CA VAL A 30 41.65 4.10 -18.92
C VAL A 30 41.30 3.44 -17.59
N GLY A 31 40.53 4.16 -16.77
CA GLY A 31 39.78 3.56 -15.69
C GLY A 31 38.72 2.74 -16.38
N SER A 32 38.94 1.42 -16.46
CA SER A 32 37.87 0.49 -16.82
C SER A 32 36.71 0.77 -15.87
N CYS A 33 35.69 1.49 -16.34
CA CYS A 33 34.49 1.73 -15.55
C CYS A 33 33.73 0.41 -15.56
N HIS A 34 34.18 -0.54 -14.74
CA HIS A 34 33.60 -1.86 -14.67
C HIS A 34 32.18 -1.69 -14.14
N TRP A 35 31.21 -2.03 -14.98
CA TRP A 35 29.80 -1.95 -14.61
C TRP A 35 29.56 -2.80 -13.34
N SER A 36 28.75 -2.31 -12.42
CA SER A 36 28.50 -2.97 -11.13
C SER A 36 27.02 -2.90 -10.76
N THR A 37 26.61 -3.76 -9.84
CA THR A 37 25.22 -3.83 -9.36
C THR A 37 24.77 -2.52 -8.71
N SER A 38 25.69 -1.82 -8.02
CA SER A 38 25.43 -0.49 -7.45
C SER A 38 25.23 0.58 -8.51
N LEU A 39 25.96 0.53 -9.63
CA LEU A 39 25.74 1.42 -10.77
C LEU A 39 24.38 1.14 -11.44
N SER A 40 23.99 -0.12 -11.61
CA SER A 40 22.63 -0.48 -12.07
C SER A 40 21.55 0.05 -11.12
N ALA A 41 21.70 -0.18 -9.81
CA ALA A 41 20.74 0.28 -8.81
C ALA A 41 20.59 1.81 -8.80
N LYS A 42 21.71 2.53 -8.97
CA LYS A 42 21.71 3.99 -9.10
C LYS A 42 21.09 4.47 -10.41
N LEU A 43 21.41 3.84 -11.54
CA LEU A 43 20.85 4.18 -12.85
C LEU A 43 19.32 4.03 -12.86
N TYR A 44 18.82 2.88 -12.39
CA TYR A 44 17.39 2.57 -12.33
C TYR A 44 16.69 3.10 -11.05
N ARG A 45 17.43 3.82 -10.21
CA ARG A 45 16.96 4.40 -8.94
C ARG A 45 16.19 3.40 -8.06
N ILE A 46 16.67 2.16 -7.98
CA ILE A 46 15.99 1.07 -7.26
C ILE A 46 15.75 1.47 -5.81
N ASP A 47 16.72 2.09 -5.15
CA ASP A 47 16.58 2.53 -3.76
C ASP A 47 15.50 3.61 -3.56
N GLY A 48 15.13 4.34 -4.62
CA GLY A 48 14.12 5.41 -4.54
C GLY A 48 12.68 4.92 -4.52
N TRP A 49 12.36 3.85 -5.26
CA TRP A 49 11.00 3.30 -5.35
C TRP A 49 10.86 1.92 -4.71
N GLY A 50 11.95 1.16 -4.65
CA GLY A 50 11.98 -0.23 -4.21
C GLY A 50 12.16 -0.38 -2.71
N ALA A 51 12.89 0.53 -2.07
CA ALA A 51 13.18 0.40 -0.65
C ALA A 51 11.91 0.43 0.23
N PRO A 52 11.86 -0.39 1.31
CA PRO A 52 12.84 -1.39 1.73
C PRO A 52 12.66 -2.79 1.11
N TYR A 53 11.73 -2.96 0.16
CA TYR A 53 11.27 -4.28 -0.30
C TYR A 53 12.00 -4.82 -1.53
N PHE A 54 12.45 -3.96 -2.44
CA PHE A 54 13.12 -4.35 -3.68
C PHE A 54 14.51 -3.74 -3.72
N THR A 55 15.52 -4.58 -3.96
CA THR A 55 16.93 -4.17 -4.05
C THR A 55 17.65 -4.96 -5.13
N ALA A 56 18.82 -4.50 -5.58
CA ALA A 56 19.70 -5.30 -6.43
C ALA A 56 20.65 -6.12 -5.55
N ASN A 57 20.69 -7.44 -5.75
CA ASN A 57 21.61 -8.32 -5.01
C ASN A 57 23.02 -8.35 -5.64
N SER A 58 23.96 -9.05 -4.98
CA SER A 58 25.35 -9.18 -5.45
C SER A 58 25.49 -9.91 -6.78
N SER A 59 24.50 -10.74 -7.15
CA SER A 59 24.45 -11.45 -8.42
C SER A 59 23.90 -10.58 -9.56
N GLY A 60 23.46 -9.35 -9.27
CA GLY A 60 22.88 -8.43 -10.25
C GLY A 60 21.39 -8.65 -10.53
N ASN A 61 20.72 -9.51 -9.76
CA ASN A 61 19.28 -9.75 -9.86
C ASN A 61 18.50 -8.84 -8.91
N ILE A 62 17.19 -8.70 -9.19
CA ILE A 62 16.27 -8.08 -8.23
C ILE A 62 16.00 -9.06 -7.09
N SER A 63 16.18 -8.58 -5.88
CA SER A 63 15.89 -9.27 -4.63
C SER A 63 14.65 -8.66 -3.97
N VAL A 64 13.78 -9.51 -3.44
CA VAL A 64 12.57 -9.14 -2.72
C VAL A 64 12.73 -9.46 -1.23
N ARG A 65 12.54 -8.43 -0.41
CA ARG A 65 12.64 -8.47 1.05
C ARG A 65 11.25 -8.44 1.68
N PRO A 66 10.59 -9.61 1.88
CA PRO A 66 9.18 -9.69 2.24
C PRO A 66 8.82 -8.96 3.54
N HIS A 67 9.75 -8.81 4.48
CA HIS A 67 9.54 -8.15 5.76
C HIS A 67 10.18 -6.76 5.84
N GLY A 68 10.46 -6.14 4.69
CA GLY A 68 11.14 -4.85 4.59
C GLY A 68 12.51 -4.88 5.26
N SER A 69 12.84 -3.85 6.05
CA SER A 69 14.13 -3.75 6.76
C SER A 69 14.36 -4.86 7.79
N ASN A 70 13.31 -5.56 8.22
CA ASN A 70 13.40 -6.67 9.17
C ASN A 70 13.61 -8.03 8.48
N THR A 71 13.77 -8.05 7.15
CA THR A 71 14.01 -9.29 6.41
C THR A 71 15.39 -9.86 6.76
N LEU A 72 15.41 -11.10 7.25
CA LEU A 72 16.67 -11.80 7.54
C LEU A 72 17.34 -12.24 6.23
N PRO A 73 18.67 -12.41 6.18
CA PRO A 73 19.37 -12.77 4.94
C PRO A 73 18.85 -14.04 4.25
N HIS A 74 18.38 -15.03 5.02
CA HIS A 74 17.82 -16.27 4.47
C HIS A 74 16.36 -16.14 4.00
N GLN A 75 15.72 -15.00 4.23
CA GLN A 75 14.37 -14.67 3.77
C GLN A 75 14.37 -13.73 2.56
N ASP A 76 15.55 -13.28 2.10
CA ASP A 76 15.68 -12.47 0.90
C ASP A 76 15.49 -13.37 -0.34
N ILE A 77 14.61 -12.94 -1.24
CA ILE A 77 14.13 -13.77 -2.35
C ILE A 77 14.71 -13.24 -3.66
N ASP A 78 15.57 -14.01 -4.33
CA ASP A 78 16.03 -13.67 -5.68
C ASP A 78 14.92 -13.92 -6.70
N LEU A 79 14.37 -12.84 -7.27
CA LEU A 79 13.25 -12.91 -8.21
C LEU A 79 13.58 -13.72 -9.47
N MET A 80 14.83 -13.70 -9.92
CA MET A 80 15.26 -14.47 -11.09
C MET A 80 15.22 -15.97 -10.78
N GLN A 81 15.54 -16.38 -9.55
CA GLN A 81 15.41 -17.78 -9.12
C GLN A 81 13.95 -18.21 -9.09
N VAL A 82 13.06 -17.38 -8.52
CA VAL A 82 11.61 -17.66 -8.50
C VAL A 82 11.07 -17.85 -9.91
N VAL A 83 11.43 -16.97 -10.85
CA VAL A 83 10.96 -17.10 -12.25
C VAL A 83 11.45 -18.41 -12.86
N LYS A 84 12.74 -18.76 -12.68
CA LYS A 84 13.29 -20.03 -13.18
C LYS A 84 12.58 -21.24 -12.60
N GLU A 85 12.42 -21.32 -11.28
CA GLU A 85 11.73 -22.43 -10.61
C GLU A 85 10.29 -22.61 -11.13
N VAL A 86 9.61 -21.51 -11.43
CA VAL A 86 8.23 -21.55 -11.91
C VAL A 86 8.16 -21.91 -13.40
N THR A 87 9.12 -21.48 -14.23
CA THR A 87 9.12 -21.74 -15.68
C THR A 87 9.79 -23.06 -16.06
N ASP A 88 10.71 -23.56 -15.25
CA ASP A 88 11.50 -24.74 -15.58
C ASP A 88 10.58 -25.96 -15.74
N PRO A 89 10.89 -26.86 -16.68
CA PRO A 89 10.07 -28.04 -16.93
C PRO A 89 9.90 -28.87 -15.66
N LYS A 90 8.74 -29.52 -15.52
CA LYS A 90 8.48 -30.46 -14.41
C LYS A 90 9.51 -31.58 -14.33
N SER A 91 10.10 -31.98 -15.46
CA SER A 91 11.19 -32.96 -15.51
C SER A 91 12.45 -32.51 -14.77
N SER A 92 12.65 -31.19 -14.61
CA SER A 92 13.80 -30.58 -13.95
C SER A 92 13.44 -30.08 -12.53
N GLY A 93 12.26 -30.42 -12.01
CA GLY A 93 11.80 -30.02 -10.68
C GLY A 93 11.05 -28.68 -10.60
N GLY A 94 10.82 -27.99 -11.73
CA GLY A 94 10.04 -26.75 -11.79
C GLY A 94 8.54 -26.96 -11.96
N LEU A 95 7.78 -25.87 -12.11
CA LEU A 95 6.32 -25.92 -12.28
C LEU A 95 5.85 -26.01 -13.74
N GLY A 96 6.75 -25.71 -14.70
CA GLY A 96 6.45 -25.71 -16.14
C GLY A 96 5.41 -24.67 -16.55
N LEU A 97 5.28 -23.56 -15.82
CA LEU A 97 4.37 -22.48 -16.19
C LEU A 97 4.96 -21.62 -17.31
N GLN A 98 4.09 -21.08 -18.16
CA GLN A 98 4.49 -20.20 -19.25
C GLN A 98 4.39 -18.73 -18.84
N LEU A 99 5.29 -17.91 -19.38
CA LEU A 99 5.23 -16.45 -19.27
C LEU A 99 4.09 -15.90 -20.15
N PRO A 100 3.47 -14.75 -19.80
CA PRO A 100 3.77 -13.89 -18.65
C PRO A 100 3.23 -14.42 -17.32
N LEU A 101 3.94 -14.11 -16.23
CA LEU A 101 3.55 -14.48 -14.86
C LEU A 101 3.28 -13.24 -14.01
N ILE A 102 2.31 -13.36 -13.09
CA ILE A 102 2.07 -12.38 -12.03
C ILE A 102 2.54 -13.01 -10.71
N VAL A 103 3.64 -12.51 -10.16
CA VAL A 103 4.18 -12.95 -8.87
C VAL A 103 3.70 -11.99 -7.79
N ARG A 104 3.13 -12.54 -6.72
CA ARG A 104 2.62 -11.79 -5.56
C ARG A 104 3.42 -12.14 -4.33
N PHE A 105 3.65 -11.14 -3.47
CA PHE A 105 4.36 -11.29 -2.21
C PHE A 105 3.44 -10.87 -1.05
N PRO A 106 2.57 -11.76 -0.55
CA PRO A 106 1.64 -11.45 0.55
C PRO A 106 2.34 -10.91 1.80
N ASP A 107 3.55 -11.38 2.09
CA ASP A 107 4.32 -10.88 3.24
C ASP A 107 4.70 -9.40 3.14
N VAL A 108 4.93 -8.90 1.91
CA VAL A 108 5.13 -7.46 1.69
C VAL A 108 3.86 -6.70 2.06
N LEU A 109 2.70 -7.18 1.64
CA LEU A 109 1.40 -6.58 1.98
C LEU A 109 1.16 -6.59 3.50
N LYS A 110 1.41 -7.73 4.15
CA LYS A 110 1.35 -7.87 5.61
C LYS A 110 2.26 -6.88 6.33
N ASN A 111 3.51 -6.76 5.87
CA ASN A 111 4.48 -5.83 6.43
C ASN A 111 4.04 -4.38 6.23
N ARG A 112 3.54 -4.00 5.05
CA ARG A 112 3.01 -2.66 4.78
C ARG A 112 1.85 -2.31 5.71
N LEU A 113 0.93 -3.24 5.94
CA LEU A 113 -0.19 -3.04 6.85
C LEU A 113 0.28 -2.81 8.29
N ALA A 114 1.25 -3.61 8.75
CA ALA A 114 1.86 -3.46 10.08
C ALA A 114 2.63 -2.14 10.23
N CYS A 115 3.37 -1.72 9.20
CA CYS A 115 4.08 -0.44 9.18
C CYS A 115 3.10 0.75 9.25
N LEU A 116 2.00 0.70 8.50
CA LEU A 116 0.95 1.73 8.55
C LEU A 116 0.35 1.85 9.96
N GLN A 117 -0.05 0.72 10.55
CA GLN A 117 -0.58 0.71 11.91
C GLN A 117 0.43 1.24 12.93
N SER A 118 1.70 0.84 12.80
CA SER A 118 2.77 1.24 13.72
C SER A 118 3.06 2.74 13.63
N ALA A 119 3.03 3.32 12.43
CA ALA A 119 3.22 4.75 12.22
C ALA A 119 2.13 5.58 12.90
N PHE A 120 0.86 5.19 12.75
CA PHE A 120 -0.25 5.85 13.44
C PHE A 120 -0.20 5.65 14.96
N ASN A 121 0.08 4.43 15.43
CA ASN A 121 0.23 4.16 16.86
C ASN A 121 1.34 5.00 17.49
N PHE A 122 2.47 5.16 16.78
CA PHE A 122 3.57 6.01 17.22
C PHE A 122 3.12 7.48 17.34
N ALA A 123 2.45 8.02 16.32
CA ALA A 123 1.95 9.40 16.34
C ALA A 123 0.90 9.63 17.45
N ILE A 124 -0.04 8.70 17.62
CA ILE A 124 -1.07 8.73 18.68
C ILE A 124 -0.41 8.78 20.06
N LYS A 125 0.58 7.91 20.30
CA LYS A 125 1.32 7.89 21.58
C LYS A 125 2.12 9.17 21.80
N ALA A 126 2.83 9.64 20.77
CA ALA A 126 3.65 10.86 20.83
C ALA A 126 2.80 12.10 21.13
N GLN A 127 1.58 12.17 20.59
CA GLN A 127 0.65 13.28 20.77
C GLN A 127 -0.34 13.07 21.93
N ARG A 128 -0.25 11.94 22.65
CA ARG A 128 -1.19 11.55 23.72
C ARG A 128 -2.66 11.62 23.28
N TYR A 129 -2.92 11.25 22.03
CA TYR A 129 -4.28 11.17 21.51
C TYR A 129 -5.03 10.01 22.20
N GLU A 130 -6.26 10.26 22.65
CA GLU A 130 -7.00 9.34 23.53
C GLU A 130 -7.75 8.23 22.78
N SER A 131 -7.77 8.29 21.45
CA SER A 131 -8.39 7.28 20.61
C SER A 131 -7.36 6.55 19.74
N HIS A 132 -7.83 5.68 18.86
CA HIS A 132 -6.99 4.78 18.09
C HIS A 132 -7.15 5.02 16.58
N TYR A 133 -6.16 4.54 15.83
CA TYR A 133 -6.27 4.43 14.38
C TYR A 133 -6.89 3.10 14.00
N GLN A 134 -7.86 3.16 13.10
CA GLN A 134 -8.46 2.00 12.45
C GLN A 134 -8.54 2.28 10.95
N GLY A 135 -7.74 1.57 10.17
CA GLY A 135 -7.69 1.74 8.72
C GLY A 135 -8.76 0.92 8.01
N VAL A 136 -9.09 1.34 6.78
CA VAL A 136 -9.95 0.60 5.86
C VAL A 136 -9.29 0.51 4.50
N TYR A 137 -9.38 -0.65 3.86
CA TYR A 137 -8.87 -0.86 2.50
C TYR A 137 -9.97 -0.61 1.47
N PRO A 138 -9.80 0.36 0.57
CA PRO A 138 -10.72 0.57 -0.53
C PRO A 138 -10.61 -0.55 -1.55
N VAL A 139 -11.63 -1.41 -1.62
CA VAL A 139 -11.67 -2.61 -2.48
C VAL A 139 -11.49 -2.25 -3.95
N LYS A 140 -11.93 -1.04 -4.36
CA LYS A 140 -11.73 -0.50 -5.71
C LYS A 140 -10.27 -0.47 -6.19
N CYS A 141 -9.30 -0.45 -5.28
CA CYS A 141 -7.88 -0.42 -5.64
C CYS A 141 -7.39 -1.74 -6.23
N ASN A 142 -7.91 -2.86 -5.72
CA ASN A 142 -7.67 -4.20 -6.24
C ASN A 142 -8.71 -5.17 -5.67
N GLN A 143 -9.63 -5.62 -6.52
CA GLN A 143 -10.72 -6.53 -6.15
C GLN A 143 -10.32 -8.01 -6.19
N ASP A 144 -9.06 -8.35 -6.47
CA ASP A 144 -8.58 -9.73 -6.47
C ASP A 144 -8.84 -10.37 -5.10
N ARG A 145 -9.55 -11.50 -5.11
CA ARG A 145 -9.98 -12.20 -3.90
C ARG A 145 -8.84 -12.47 -2.94
N PHE A 146 -7.67 -12.89 -3.45
CA PHE A 146 -6.54 -13.24 -2.60
C PHE A 146 -6.01 -12.01 -1.87
N ILE A 147 -5.97 -10.86 -2.53
CA ILE A 147 -5.54 -9.59 -1.91
C ILE A 147 -6.52 -9.15 -0.83
N VAL A 148 -7.83 -9.20 -1.10
CA VAL A 148 -8.84 -8.77 -0.12
C VAL A 148 -8.89 -9.72 1.08
N GLU A 149 -8.82 -11.04 0.86
CA GLU A 149 -8.73 -12.03 1.93
C GLU A 149 -7.46 -11.83 2.78
N ASP A 150 -6.30 -11.64 2.14
CA ASP A 150 -5.02 -11.34 2.82
C ASP A 150 -5.11 -10.07 3.69
N ILE A 151 -5.71 -9.00 3.17
CA ILE A 151 -5.88 -7.74 3.92
C ILE A 151 -6.72 -7.95 5.18
N VAL A 152 -7.83 -8.69 5.05
CA VAL A 152 -8.71 -8.99 6.18
C VAL A 152 -7.98 -9.87 7.20
N GLU A 153 -7.27 -10.89 6.75
CA GLU A 153 -6.50 -11.80 7.62
C GLU A 153 -5.38 -11.05 8.35
N PHE A 154 -4.55 -10.28 7.64
CA PHE A 154 -3.45 -9.52 8.23
C PHE A 154 -3.97 -8.39 9.14
N GLY A 155 -5.16 -7.88 8.87
CA GLY A 155 -5.86 -6.84 9.61
C GLY A 155 -6.54 -7.29 10.91
N LEU A 156 -6.58 -8.60 11.20
CA LEU A 156 -7.31 -9.16 12.35
C LEU A 156 -6.94 -8.50 13.68
N LYS A 157 -5.66 -8.22 13.91
CA LYS A 157 -5.19 -7.62 15.18
C LYS A 157 -5.42 -6.11 15.28
N SER A 158 -5.60 -5.42 14.16
CA SER A 158 -5.72 -3.96 14.09
C SER A 158 -7.16 -3.49 13.79
N ARG A 159 -8.13 -4.40 13.75
CA ARG A 159 -9.52 -4.11 13.32
C ARG A 159 -9.57 -3.49 11.91
N PHE A 160 -8.62 -3.84 11.04
CA PHE A 160 -8.54 -3.23 9.72
C PHE A 160 -9.76 -3.64 8.89
N GLY A 161 -10.47 -2.66 8.35
CA GLY A 161 -11.73 -2.86 7.63
C GLY A 161 -11.60 -2.78 6.12
N LEU A 162 -12.75 -2.79 5.45
CA LEU A 162 -12.87 -2.65 4.00
C LEU A 162 -13.79 -1.47 3.66
N GLU A 163 -13.50 -0.80 2.55
CA GLU A 163 -14.37 0.19 1.93
C GLU A 163 -14.88 -0.34 0.58
N ALA A 164 -16.17 -0.18 0.34
CA ALA A 164 -16.85 -0.61 -0.87
C ALA A 164 -17.53 0.59 -1.53
N GLY A 165 -17.29 0.78 -2.83
CA GLY A 165 -17.85 1.87 -3.63
C GLY A 165 -18.99 1.46 -4.55
N SER A 166 -19.32 0.16 -4.63
CA SER A 166 -20.31 -0.39 -5.56
C SER A 166 -21.00 -1.67 -5.03
N LYS A 167 -22.13 -2.07 -5.62
CA LYS A 167 -22.89 -3.27 -5.19
C LYS A 167 -22.06 -4.57 -5.22
N PRO A 168 -21.23 -4.85 -6.26
CA PRO A 168 -20.37 -6.02 -6.23
C PRO A 168 -19.32 -5.95 -5.12
N GLU A 169 -18.75 -4.77 -4.88
CA GLU A 169 -17.72 -4.58 -3.85
C GLU A 169 -18.26 -4.75 -2.43
N ILE A 170 -19.50 -4.31 -2.13
CA ILE A 170 -20.08 -4.53 -0.80
C ILE A 170 -20.33 -6.01 -0.55
N LEU A 171 -20.77 -6.78 -1.55
CA LEU A 171 -20.94 -8.23 -1.42
C LEU A 171 -19.60 -8.94 -1.18
N LEU A 172 -18.56 -8.56 -1.92
CA LEU A 172 -17.20 -9.06 -1.71
C LEU A 172 -16.71 -8.72 -0.29
N ALA A 173 -16.85 -7.46 0.12
CA ALA A 173 -16.41 -7.00 1.43
C ALA A 173 -17.15 -7.70 2.58
N MET A 174 -18.47 -7.85 2.48
CA MET A 174 -19.27 -8.62 3.45
C MET A 174 -18.80 -10.06 3.55
N SER A 175 -18.57 -10.73 2.41
CA SER A 175 -18.08 -12.11 2.37
C SER A 175 -16.72 -12.28 3.05
N CYS A 176 -15.76 -11.39 2.76
CA CYS A 176 -14.44 -11.44 3.36
C CYS A 176 -14.46 -11.10 4.86
N LEU A 177 -15.22 -10.08 5.27
CA LEU A 177 -15.29 -9.62 6.66
C LEU A 177 -15.95 -10.63 7.61
N CYS A 178 -16.72 -11.60 7.10
CA CYS A 178 -17.19 -12.74 7.91
C CYS A 178 -16.06 -13.54 8.58
N LYS A 179 -14.85 -13.52 8.00
CA LYS A 179 -13.64 -14.13 8.58
C LYS A 179 -12.70 -13.10 9.24
N GLY A 180 -13.10 -11.84 9.25
CA GLY A 180 -12.31 -10.73 9.77
C GLY A 180 -12.52 -10.47 11.26
N ASN A 181 -12.00 -9.33 11.72
CA ASN A 181 -12.26 -8.86 13.07
C ASN A 181 -13.71 -8.33 13.14
N ARG A 182 -14.44 -8.67 14.20
CA ARG A 182 -15.84 -8.24 14.37
C ARG A 182 -16.02 -6.72 14.47
N ASP A 183 -15.00 -6.03 14.96
CA ASP A 183 -15.00 -4.58 15.08
C ASP A 183 -14.51 -3.87 13.80
N ALA A 184 -14.06 -4.64 12.78
CA ALA A 184 -13.60 -4.08 11.53
C ALA A 184 -14.72 -3.38 10.77
N PHE A 185 -14.44 -2.16 10.31
CA PHE A 185 -15.44 -1.38 9.57
C PHE A 185 -15.71 -1.97 8.19
N LEU A 186 -16.99 -1.94 7.81
CA LEU A 186 -17.40 -1.96 6.41
C LEU A 186 -17.88 -0.54 6.04
N VAL A 187 -17.05 0.23 5.36
CA VAL A 187 -17.41 1.59 4.95
C VAL A 187 -18.06 1.53 3.57
N CYS A 188 -19.29 2.02 3.49
CA CYS A 188 -20.08 2.00 2.27
C CYS A 188 -20.11 3.40 1.65
N ASN A 189 -19.50 3.53 0.49
CA ASN A 189 -19.24 4.79 -0.21
C ASN A 189 -19.73 4.73 -1.67
N GLY A 190 -19.59 5.83 -2.42
CA GLY A 190 -19.99 5.91 -3.82
C GLY A 190 -21.49 6.12 -4.01
N PHE A 191 -22.00 5.84 -5.22
CA PHE A 191 -23.41 6.04 -5.56
C PHE A 191 -24.31 4.95 -4.97
N LYS A 192 -25.36 5.35 -4.25
CA LYS A 192 -26.22 4.44 -3.49
C LYS A 192 -27.66 4.52 -3.95
N ASP A 193 -28.13 3.43 -4.55
CA ASP A 193 -29.55 3.22 -4.78
C ASP A 193 -30.18 2.37 -3.65
N ALA A 194 -31.47 2.06 -3.79
CA ALA A 194 -32.22 1.34 -2.77
C ALA A 194 -31.65 -0.06 -2.49
N GLU A 195 -31.14 -0.75 -3.52
CA GLU A 195 -30.55 -2.08 -3.38
C GLU A 195 -29.21 -2.01 -2.65
N TYR A 196 -28.35 -1.06 -3.01
CA TYR A 196 -27.08 -0.86 -2.33
C TYR A 196 -27.30 -0.57 -0.84
N ILE A 197 -28.23 0.34 -0.50
CA ILE A 197 -28.54 0.65 0.90
C ILE A 197 -29.13 -0.56 1.63
N SER A 198 -29.99 -1.33 0.96
CA SER A 198 -30.53 -2.58 1.53
C SER A 198 -29.42 -3.59 1.86
N LEU A 199 -28.40 -3.71 1.00
CA LEU A 199 -27.22 -4.55 1.27
C LEU A 199 -26.41 -4.03 2.46
N ALA A 200 -26.21 -2.72 2.57
CA ALA A 200 -25.51 -2.14 3.72
C ALA A 200 -26.25 -2.36 5.04
N LEU A 201 -27.59 -2.22 5.04
CA LEU A 201 -28.44 -2.53 6.18
C LEU A 201 -28.44 -4.04 6.50
N LEU A 202 -28.37 -4.90 5.48
CA LEU A 202 -28.20 -6.34 5.68
C LEU A 202 -26.84 -6.64 6.34
N GLY A 203 -25.77 -5.96 5.95
CA GLY A 203 -24.48 -6.04 6.63
C GLY A 203 -24.58 -5.75 8.12
N LYS A 204 -25.37 -4.74 8.52
CA LYS A 204 -25.67 -4.49 9.95
C LYS A 204 -26.44 -5.64 10.61
N LYS A 205 -27.40 -6.26 9.93
CA LYS A 205 -28.10 -7.46 10.46
C LYS A 205 -27.18 -8.66 10.65
N LEU A 206 -26.12 -8.74 9.83
CA LEU A 206 -25.06 -9.75 9.96
C LEU A 206 -23.99 -9.36 10.99
N GLU A 207 -24.27 -8.37 11.84
CA GLU A 207 -23.36 -7.86 12.88
C GLU A 207 -22.04 -7.31 12.36
N LEU A 208 -21.95 -6.99 11.06
CA LEU A 208 -20.80 -6.26 10.54
C LEU A 208 -20.86 -4.81 11.01
N ASN A 209 -19.70 -4.21 11.27
CA ASN A 209 -19.61 -2.81 11.65
C ASN A 209 -19.74 -1.89 10.42
N THR A 210 -20.90 -1.95 9.77
CA THR A 210 -21.19 -1.21 8.54
C THR A 210 -21.50 0.26 8.80
N VAL A 211 -20.90 1.17 8.03
CA VAL A 211 -21.15 2.61 8.06
C VAL A 211 -21.57 3.06 6.67
N ILE A 212 -22.76 3.65 6.55
CA ILE A 212 -23.27 4.21 5.29
C ILE A 212 -22.84 5.66 5.21
N VAL A 213 -21.91 5.98 4.32
CA VAL A 213 -21.39 7.35 4.17
C VAL A 213 -22.25 8.11 3.18
N LEU A 214 -23.01 9.10 3.65
CA LEU A 214 -23.83 9.93 2.77
C LEU A 214 -22.94 10.89 1.97
N GLU A 215 -23.11 10.88 0.65
CA GLU A 215 -22.46 11.82 -0.28
C GLU A 215 -23.40 12.92 -0.76
N GLN A 216 -24.69 12.64 -0.81
CA GLN A 216 -25.75 13.56 -1.24
C GLN A 216 -26.88 13.58 -0.19
N GLU A 217 -27.60 14.70 -0.09
CA GLU A 217 -28.66 14.88 0.91
C GLU A 217 -29.82 13.90 0.68
N GLU A 218 -30.16 13.64 -0.58
CA GLU A 218 -31.25 12.79 -1.02
C GLU A 218 -31.06 11.31 -0.60
N GLU A 219 -29.82 10.89 -0.34
CA GLU A 219 -29.52 9.55 0.18
C GLU A 219 -30.10 9.33 1.60
N LEU A 220 -30.23 10.41 2.39
CA LEU A 220 -30.69 10.31 3.79
C LEU A 220 -32.11 9.76 3.87
N ASP A 221 -33.04 10.30 3.08
CA ASP A 221 -34.44 9.86 3.05
C ASP A 221 -34.55 8.40 2.65
N LEU A 222 -33.74 7.98 1.68
CA LEU A 222 -33.70 6.61 1.21
C LEU A 222 -33.22 5.65 2.33
N VAL A 223 -32.17 6.03 3.07
CA VAL A 223 -31.69 5.24 4.20
C VAL A 223 -32.72 5.19 5.33
N ILE A 224 -33.37 6.30 5.68
CA ILE A 224 -34.39 6.33 6.73
C ILE A 224 -35.56 5.40 6.36
N ASN A 225 -36.07 5.49 5.14
CA ASN A 225 -37.20 4.68 4.68
C ASN A 225 -36.88 3.18 4.69
N LEU A 226 -35.72 2.78 4.16
CA LEU A 226 -35.29 1.39 4.13
C LEU A 226 -34.96 0.84 5.51
N SER A 227 -34.36 1.67 6.38
CA SER A 227 -34.03 1.28 7.76
C SER A 227 -35.28 0.92 8.57
N LYS A 228 -36.36 1.71 8.44
CA LYS A 228 -37.67 1.43 9.04
C LYS A 228 -38.28 0.16 8.47
N LYS A 229 -38.26 0.01 7.13
CA LYS A 229 -38.80 -1.18 6.45
C LYS A 229 -38.08 -2.48 6.86
N MET A 230 -36.76 -2.42 7.04
CA MET A 230 -35.95 -3.57 7.41
C MET A 230 -35.84 -3.78 8.92
N ASN A 231 -36.34 -2.85 9.73
CA ASN A 231 -36.18 -2.78 11.18
C ASN A 231 -34.70 -2.88 11.61
N VAL A 232 -33.84 -2.04 11.02
CA VAL A 232 -32.40 -1.98 11.30
C VAL A 232 -32.03 -0.56 11.67
N ARG A 233 -31.28 -0.36 12.75
CA ARG A 233 -30.72 0.95 13.07
C ARG A 233 -29.44 1.18 12.24
N PRO A 234 -29.41 2.15 11.31
CA PRO A 234 -28.23 2.42 10.51
C PRO A 234 -27.17 3.16 11.33
N VAL A 235 -25.91 3.04 10.93
CA VAL A 235 -24.83 3.95 11.32
C VAL A 235 -24.48 4.79 10.10
N ILE A 236 -24.54 6.10 10.27
CA ILE A 236 -24.37 7.08 9.18
C ILE A 236 -23.03 7.79 9.34
N GLY A 237 -22.28 7.89 8.25
CA GLY A 237 -21.17 8.83 8.08
C GLY A 237 -21.58 9.94 7.12
N LEU A 238 -20.90 11.08 7.18
CA LEU A 238 -21.13 12.22 6.28
C LEU A 238 -19.84 12.57 5.53
N ARG A 239 -19.91 12.70 4.21
CA ARG A 239 -18.80 13.18 3.40
C ARG A 239 -18.88 14.70 3.24
N ALA A 240 -18.06 15.44 3.98
CA ALA A 240 -17.99 16.89 3.87
C ALA A 240 -17.22 17.33 2.60
N LYS A 241 -17.69 18.39 1.95
CA LYS A 241 -16.96 19.09 0.90
C LYS A 241 -16.01 20.10 1.55
N LEU A 242 -14.71 19.92 1.34
CA LEU A 242 -13.64 20.80 1.84
C LEU A 242 -13.26 21.86 0.81
#